data_AF-A0A957WBV8-F1
#
_entry.id   AF-A0A957WBV8-F1
#
_cell.length_a   1.000
_cell.length_b   1.000
_cell.length_c   1.000
_cell.angle_alpha   90.00
_cell.angle_beta   90.00
_cell.angle_gamma   90.00
#
_symmetry.space_group_name_H-M   'P 1'
#
loop_
_entity.id
_entity.type
_entity.pdbx_description
1 polymer ?
#
loop_
_entity_poly.entity_id
_entity_poly.type
_entity_poly.pdbx_seq_one_letter_code
_entity_poly.pdbx_strand_id
1 'polypeptide(L)' 'MPTKSNILIGPMVTNEQAAFDAALRLVRQIEHQLRRKKTFRDRHGRQLRTLDQVVQAILSNDWPVLEPAERQLAA' A
#
# COMPACT_ATOMS: atom_id res chain seq x y z
N MET A 1 36.42 30.52 -25.34
CA MET A 1 35.27 29.67 -25.00
C MET A 1 35.70 28.66 -23.96
N PRO A 2 34.96 28.53 -22.84
CA PRO A 2 34.65 27.18 -22.35
C PRO A 2 33.16 26.98 -22.00
N THR A 3 32.65 25.85 -22.49
CA THR A 3 31.62 24.92 -21.96
C THR A 3 30.50 25.45 -21.05
N LYS A 4 29.29 25.48 -21.64
CA LYS A 4 28.02 25.44 -20.90
C LYS A 4 27.91 24.09 -20.17
N SER A 5 28.16 24.06 -18.88
CA SER A 5 27.74 22.94 -18.01
C SER A 5 26.23 22.99 -17.87
N ASN A 6 25.52 22.25 -18.71
CA ASN A 6 24.08 22.07 -18.58
C ASN A 6 23.83 21.06 -17.44
N ILE A 7 23.79 21.56 -16.20
CA ILE A 7 23.40 20.75 -15.05
C ILE A 7 21.92 20.43 -15.23
N LEU A 8 21.63 19.21 -15.68
CA LEU A 8 20.30 18.62 -15.59
C LEU A 8 20.01 18.39 -14.10
N ILE A 9 19.45 19.38 -13.42
CA ILE A 9 18.78 19.16 -12.14
C ILE A 9 17.44 18.51 -12.48
N GLY A 10 17.47 17.21 -12.81
CA GLY A 10 16.28 16.38 -12.71
C GLY A 10 15.82 16.36 -11.26
N PRO A 11 14.51 16.20 -10.97
CA PRO A 11 14.04 16.18 -9.60
C PRO A 11 14.73 15.02 -8.86
N MET A 12 15.66 15.34 -7.96
CA MET A 12 16.16 14.39 -6.97
C MET A 12 15.00 14.11 -6.02
N VAL A 13 14.14 13.17 -6.41
CA VAL A 13 13.21 12.54 -5.47
C VAL A 13 14.11 11.79 -4.49
N THR A 14 14.15 12.26 -3.25
CA THR A 14 14.90 11.56 -2.21
C THR A 14 14.29 10.16 -2.03
N ASN A 15 15.11 9.20 -1.60
CA ASN A 15 14.60 7.84 -1.33
C ASN A 15 13.42 7.85 -0.34
N GLU A 16 13.42 8.82 0.59
CA GLU A 16 12.33 9.06 1.53
C GLU A 16 11.05 9.52 0.83
N GLN A 17 11.14 10.47 -0.11
CA GLN A 17 10.00 10.95 -0.88
C GLN A 17 9.40 9.82 -1.74
N ALA A 18 10.25 9.00 -2.36
CA ALA A 18 9.81 7.83 -3.14
C ALA A 18 9.11 6.79 -2.25
N ALA A 19 9.64 6.53 -1.05
CA ALA A 19 9.02 5.63 -0.08
C ALA A 19 7.66 6.14 0.41
N PHE A 20 7.55 7.45 0.66
CA PHE A 20 6.30 8.11 1.05
C PHE A 20 5.24 7.99 -0.05
N ASP A 21 5.60 8.27 -1.31
CA ASP A 21 4.70 8.14 -2.46
C ASP A 21 4.25 6.68 -2.66
N ALA A 22 5.16 5.71 -2.48
CA ALA A 22 4.83 4.29 -2.54
C ALA A 22 3.85 3.88 -1.43
N ALA A 23 4.06 4.34 -0.21
CA ALA A 23 3.16 4.10 0.92
C ALA A 23 1.75 4.68 0.66
N LEU A 24 1.67 5.91 0.14
CA LEU A 24 0.41 6.53 -0.26
C LEU A 24 -0.36 5.72 -1.30
N ARG A 25 0.35 5.20 -2.32
CA ARG A 25 -0.27 4.34 -3.36
C ARG A 25 -0.82 3.05 -2.76
N LEU A 26 -0.09 2.42 -1.84
CA LEU A 26 -0.52 1.20 -1.14
C LEU A 26 -1.78 1.47 -0.30
N VAL A 27 -1.79 2.52 0.50
CA VAL A 27 -2.94 2.92 1.33
C VAL A 27 -4.18 3.13 0.45
N ARG A 28 -4.04 3.87 -0.65
CA ARG A 28 -5.14 4.10 -1.60
C ARG A 28 -5.64 2.82 -2.26
N GLN A 29 -4.74 1.89 -2.58
CA GLN A 29 -5.11 0.58 -3.12
C GLN A 29 -5.90 -0.25 -2.10
N ILE A 30 -5.46 -0.30 -0.85
CA ILE A 30 -6.17 -1.00 0.24
C ILE A 30 -7.57 -0.42 0.43
N GLU A 31 -7.66 0.90 0.54
CA GLU A 31 -8.94 1.60 0.68
C GLU A 31 -9.90 1.24 -0.46
N HIS A 32 -9.40 1.23 -1.71
CA HIS A 32 -10.19 0.83 -2.86
C HIS A 32 -10.67 -0.63 -2.78
N GLN A 33 -9.84 -1.57 -2.32
CA GLN A 33 -10.27 -2.97 -2.12
C GLN A 33 -11.36 -3.08 -1.04
N LEU A 34 -11.20 -2.37 0.09
CA LEU A 34 -12.19 -2.33 1.16
C LEU A 34 -13.52 -1.73 0.70
N ARG A 35 -13.49 -0.64 -0.09
CA ARG A 35 -14.69 -0.05 -0.70
C ARG A 35 -15.41 -1.02 -1.64
N ARG A 36 -14.67 -1.90 -2.31
CA ARG A 36 -15.22 -3.00 -3.12
C ARG A 36 -15.71 -4.19 -2.29
N LYS A 37 -15.87 -4.02 -0.98
CA LYS A 37 -16.28 -5.06 -0.01
C LYS A 37 -15.37 -6.29 0.00
N LYS A 38 -14.11 -6.15 -0.42
CA LYS A 38 -13.15 -7.24 -0.26
C LYS A 38 -12.73 -7.37 1.19
N THR A 39 -12.48 -8.60 1.60
CA THR A 39 -12.13 -8.93 2.97
C THR A 39 -10.64 -9.17 3.07
N PHE A 40 -9.99 -8.48 4.01
CA PHE A 40 -8.64 -8.81 4.42
C PHE A 40 -8.69 -9.67 5.68
N ARG A 41 -7.73 -10.56 5.85
CA ARG A 41 -7.51 -11.28 7.11
C ARG A 41 -6.09 -11.10 7.58
N ASP A 42 -5.91 -11.01 8.88
CA ASP A 42 -4.60 -11.09 9.51
C ASP A 42 -4.09 -12.55 9.56
N ARG A 43 -2.86 -12.75 10.04
CA ARG A 43 -2.26 -14.09 10.20
C ARG A 43 -3.02 -15.00 11.18
N HIS A 44 -3.86 -14.43 12.04
CA HIS A 44 -4.69 -15.14 13.00
C HIS A 44 -6.09 -15.44 12.44
N GLY A 45 -6.35 -15.10 11.17
CA GLY A 45 -7.62 -15.33 10.50
C GLY A 45 -8.72 -14.34 10.87
N ARG A 46 -8.42 -13.28 11.63
CA ARG A 46 -9.38 -12.22 11.99
C ARG A 46 -9.62 -11.34 10.77
N GLN A 47 -10.89 -11.02 10.52
CA GLN A 47 -11.25 -10.12 9.43
C GLN A 47 -10.89 -8.67 9.76
N LEU A 48 -10.15 -8.04 8.86
CA LEU A 48 -9.84 -6.61 8.89
C LEU A 48 -10.81 -5.90 7.94
N ARG A 49 -11.68 -5.05 8.50
CA ARG A 49 -12.81 -4.41 7.79
C ARG A 49 -12.58 -2.93 7.52
N THR A 50 -11.65 -2.30 8.22
CA THR A 50 -11.34 -0.87 8.07
C THR A 50 -9.91 -0.67 7.57
N LEU A 51 -9.65 0.50 6.95
CA LEU A 51 -8.32 0.87 6.49
C LEU A 51 -7.31 0.86 7.64
N ASP A 52 -7.68 1.47 8.77
CA ASP A 52 -6.88 1.50 10.00
C ASP A 52 -6.49 0.10 10.48
N GLN A 53 -7.42 -0.86 10.47
CA GLN A 53 -7.13 -2.24 10.89
C GLN A 53 -6.09 -2.90 9.98
N VAL A 54 -6.19 -2.68 8.66
CA VAL A 54 -5.23 -3.22 7.69
C VAL A 54 -3.87 -2.54 7.82
N VAL A 55 -3.84 -1.21 7.95
CA VAL A 55 -2.59 -0.46 8.14
C VAL A 55 -1.92 -0.84 9.46
N GLN A 56 -2.67 -0.94 10.55
CA GLN A 56 -2.15 -1.35 11.84
C GLN A 56 -1.55 -2.77 11.79
N ALA A 57 -2.17 -3.69 11.04
CA ALA A 57 -1.63 -5.03 10.84
C ALA A 57 -0.27 -4.98 10.10
N ILE A 58 -0.18 -4.23 9.00
CA ILE A 58 1.07 -4.03 8.24
C ILE A 58 2.17 -3.44 9.15
N LEU A 59 1.86 -2.39 9.91
CA LEU A 59 2.80 -1.76 10.84
C LEU A 59 3.23 -2.70 11.99
N SER A 60 2.36 -3.66 12.34
CA SER A 60 2.65 -4.67 13.37
C SER A 60 3.34 -5.92 12.81
N ASN A 61 3.86 -5.86 11.57
CA ASN A 61 4.53 -6.98 10.92
C ASN A 61 3.59 -8.21 10.73
N ASP A 62 2.29 -7.95 10.61
CA ASP A 62 1.23 -8.92 10.39
C ASP A 62 0.64 -8.68 8.99
N TRP A 63 1.20 -9.35 7.97
CA TRP A 63 0.84 -9.09 6.58
C TRP A 63 -0.56 -9.60 6.25
N PRO A 64 -1.51 -8.70 5.97
CA PRO A 64 -2.88 -9.08 5.73
C PRO A 64 -3.03 -9.73 4.36
N VAL A 65 -3.78 -10.82 4.30
CA VAL A 65 -4.08 -11.54 3.06
C VAL A 65 -5.46 -11.10 2.57
N LEU A 66 -5.54 -10.71 1.30
CA LEU A 66 -6.80 -10.45 0.63
C LEU A 66 -7.49 -11.78 0.31
N GLU A 67 -8.71 -12.00 0.79
CA GLU A 67 -9.43 -13.23 0.45
C GLU A 67 -9.80 -13.24 -1.04
N PRO A 68 -9.53 -14.35 -1.76
CA PRO A 68 -10.03 -14.51 -3.11
C PRO A 68 -11.56 -14.61 -3.10
N ALA A 69 -12.20 -13.99 -4.09
CA ALA A 69 -13.66 -13.93 -4.20
C ALA A 69 -14.34 -15.32 -4.18
N GLU A 70 -13.62 -16.36 -4.63
CA GLU A 70 -14.10 -17.74 -4.68
C GLU A 70 -14.37 -18.35 -3.29
N ARG A 71 -13.69 -17.88 -2.24
CA ARG A 71 -13.94 -18.35 -0.86
C ARG A 71 -15.10 -17.64 -0.16
N GLN A 72 -15.62 -16.54 -0.73
CA GLN A 72 -16.75 -15.82 -0.16
C GLN A 72 -18.11 -16.46 -0.48
N LEU A 73 -18.17 -17.32 -1.50
CA LEU A 73 -19.39 -18.02 -1.94
C LEU A 73 -19.61 -19.38 -1.28
N ALA A 74 -18.63 -19.87 -0.51
CA ALA A 74 -18.63 -21.21 0.06
C ALA A 74 -19.03 -21.26 1.56
N ALA A 75 -19.53 -20.16 2.12
CA ALA A 75 -19.93 -20.04 3.53
C ALA A 75 -21.39 -19.60 3.66
#